data_AF-A0A368F7M2-F1
#
_entry.id   AF-A0A368F7M2-F1
#
_cell.length_a   1.000
_cell.length_b   1.000
_cell.length_c   1.000
_cell.angle_alpha   90.00
_cell.angle_beta   90.00
_cell.angle_gamma   90.00
#
_symmetry.space_group_name_H-M   'P 1'
#
loop_
_entity.id
_entity.type
_entity.pdbx_description
1 polymer ?
#
loop_
_entity_poly.entity_id
_entity_poly.type
_entity_poly.pdbx_seq_one_letter_code
_entity_poly.pdbx_strand_id
1 'polypeptide(L)'
;MVANSGSFIQSGSLHGNLVEILPKQLYFASFNVPPLKTDPHVRYIDLDNRVHYEPFYGDFGPLNLSVLYRFTRYLHGLIESQRKRKIVVYTDGDERNRVNGAYIMASYLIIYHGVTADAAYLRLEAAQPPKFIGFRDAALGEPTYLLHLHDVLRAVEKGLHHKWFDVNTFDAEEYELYERVENGDMNWIIPGKILSFCGPHNESRIEDGKCYKHTLV
;
A
#
# COMPACT_ATOMS: atom_id res chain seq x y z
N MET A 1 7.72 8.08 16.63
CA MET A 1 8.50 9.27 17.05
C MET A 1 8.37 10.32 15.95
N VAL A 2 7.81 11.48 16.25
CA VAL A 2 7.68 12.58 15.29
C VAL A 2 9.07 13.19 15.07
N ALA A 3 9.47 13.37 13.80
CA ALA A 3 10.76 13.93 13.45
C ALA A 3 10.71 15.47 13.41
N ASN A 4 11.84 16.14 13.67
CA ASN A 4 11.94 17.59 13.53
C ASN A 4 11.87 18.00 12.05
N SER A 5 10.66 18.38 11.61
CA SER A 5 10.33 18.71 10.22
C SER A 5 11.09 19.92 9.68
N GLY A 6 11.43 20.89 10.54
CA GLY A 6 12.05 22.16 10.14
C GLY A 6 13.42 22.02 9.47
N SER A 7 14.13 20.91 9.69
CA SER A 7 15.42 20.66 9.03
C SER A 7 15.29 20.07 7.61
N PHE A 8 14.21 19.34 7.33
CA PHE A 8 14.03 18.62 6.06
C PHE A 8 13.10 19.35 5.09
N ILE A 9 12.04 19.94 5.62
CA ILE A 9 10.91 20.47 4.87
C ILE A 9 11.03 22.00 4.89
N GLN A 10 11.98 22.53 4.12
CA GLN A 10 12.24 23.97 4.08
C GLN A 10 11.17 24.76 3.30
N SER A 11 10.42 24.10 2.42
CA SER A 11 9.49 24.75 1.47
C SER A 11 8.14 24.06 1.27
N GLY A 12 7.94 22.87 1.85
CA GLY A 12 6.67 22.15 1.76
C GLY A 12 5.71 22.51 2.90
N SER A 13 4.41 22.34 2.67
CA SER A 13 3.36 22.45 3.69
C SER A 13 2.87 21.07 4.07
N LEU A 14 3.16 20.65 5.31
CA LEU A 14 2.74 19.36 5.85
C LEU A 14 1.22 19.32 6.06
N HIS A 15 0.66 18.13 5.82
CA HIS A 15 -0.67 17.73 6.25
C HIS A 15 -0.53 16.70 7.37
N GLY A 16 -0.50 17.17 8.61
CA GLY A 16 -0.16 16.36 9.78
C GLY A 16 1.34 16.33 10.07
N ASN A 17 1.85 15.18 10.50
CA ASN A 17 3.21 15.07 11.03
C ASN A 17 4.16 14.29 10.11
N LEU A 18 5.42 14.73 10.05
CA LEU A 18 6.53 13.94 9.53
C LEU A 18 6.96 12.91 10.60
N VAL A 19 6.89 11.64 10.27
CA VAL A 19 7.28 10.55 11.18
C VAL A 19 8.54 9.86 10.74
N GLU A 20 9.37 9.51 11.71
CA GLU A 20 10.51 8.65 11.50
C GLU A 20 10.09 7.18 11.58
N ILE A 21 10.25 6.46 10.47
CA ILE A 21 9.90 5.04 10.29
C ILE A 21 11.10 4.16 10.62
N LEU A 22 12.26 4.50 10.04
CA LEU A 22 13.56 3.93 10.38
C LEU A 22 14.50 5.06 10.84
N PRO A 23 15.17 4.92 11.99
CA PRO A 23 16.01 5.96 12.56
C PRO A 23 17.01 6.54 11.55
N LYS A 24 16.98 7.86 11.40
CA LYS A 24 17.89 8.66 10.57
C LYS A 24 17.87 8.34 9.07
N GLN A 25 16.95 7.51 8.58
CA GLN A 25 16.99 6.99 7.22
C GLN A 25 15.66 7.06 6.48
N LEU A 26 14.56 6.57 7.07
CA LEU A 26 13.26 6.49 6.40
C LEU A 26 12.21 7.27 7.16
N TYR A 27 11.51 8.13 6.45
CA TYR A 27 10.45 8.98 6.98
C TYR A 27 9.19 8.85 6.13
N PHE A 28 8.04 9.07 6.76
CA PHE A 28 6.74 9.17 6.10
C PHE A 28 6.07 10.51 6.45
N ALA A 29 5.40 11.11 5.48
CA ALA A 29 4.65 12.35 5.68
C ALA A 29 3.54 12.48 4.64
N SER A 30 2.63 13.43 4.90
CA SER A 30 1.65 13.88 3.90
C SER A 30 1.80 15.37 3.71
N PHE A 31 1.56 15.88 2.49
CA PHE A 31 1.76 17.28 2.16
C PHE A 31 0.50 17.90 1.53
N ASN A 32 0.12 19.09 1.98
CA ASN A 32 -0.80 19.96 1.24
C ASN A 32 -0.08 20.61 0.05
N VAL A 33 1.20 20.94 0.23
CA VAL A 33 2.09 21.43 -0.81
C VAL A 33 3.41 20.67 -0.71
N PRO A 34 3.78 19.85 -1.72
CA PRO A 34 5.01 19.09 -1.68
C PRO A 34 6.26 19.98 -1.55
N PRO A 35 7.32 19.53 -0.86
CA PRO A 35 8.54 20.31 -0.72
C PRO A 35 9.33 20.38 -2.04
N LEU A 36 10.08 21.47 -2.21
CA LEU A 36 11.07 21.56 -3.28
C LEU A 36 12.20 20.56 -3.03
N LYS A 37 12.59 19.83 -4.07
CA LYS A 37 13.59 18.75 -4.02
C LYS A 37 15.01 19.31 -4.16
N THR A 38 15.36 20.31 -3.35
CA THR A 38 16.62 21.07 -3.45
C THR A 38 17.77 20.47 -2.65
N ASP A 39 17.50 19.78 -1.53
CA ASP A 39 18.54 19.11 -0.73
C ASP A 39 18.95 17.76 -1.37
N PRO A 40 20.20 17.60 -1.85
CA PRO A 40 20.67 16.35 -2.43
C PRO A 40 20.80 15.20 -1.42
N HIS A 41 20.84 15.49 -0.10
CA HIS A 41 20.90 14.49 0.96
C HIS A 41 19.54 13.94 1.37
N VAL A 42 18.44 14.53 0.86
CA VAL A 42 17.08 14.04 1.04
C VAL A 42 16.54 13.55 -0.30
N ARG A 43 15.90 12.39 -0.31
CA ARG A 43 15.16 11.87 -1.47
C ARG A 43 13.68 11.86 -1.11
N TYR A 44 12.92 12.66 -1.84
CA TYR A 44 11.46 12.66 -1.75
C TYR A 44 10.87 11.69 -2.77
N ILE A 45 10.05 10.76 -2.29
CA ILE A 45 9.32 9.78 -3.10
C ILE A 45 7.85 10.08 -2.96
N ASP A 46 7.26 10.56 -4.04
CA ASP A 46 5.83 10.71 -4.18
C ASP A 46 5.21 9.32 -4.33
N LEU A 47 4.43 8.90 -3.35
CA LEU A 47 3.81 7.59 -3.36
C LEU A 47 2.61 7.54 -4.31
N ASP A 48 1.80 8.60 -4.33
CA ASP A 48 0.55 8.64 -5.11
C ASP A 48 0.82 8.54 -6.62
N ASN A 49 1.96 9.07 -7.06
CA ASN A 49 2.44 8.92 -8.45
C ASN A 49 3.07 7.54 -8.77
N ARG A 50 3.12 6.63 -7.80
CA ARG A 50 3.77 5.31 -7.91
C ARG A 50 2.83 4.14 -7.70
N VAL A 51 1.72 4.37 -6.99
CA VAL A 51 0.75 3.34 -6.64
C VAL A 51 -0.63 3.82 -7.01
N HIS A 52 -1.44 2.92 -7.54
CA HIS A 52 -2.82 3.20 -7.90
C HIS A 52 -3.71 2.08 -7.39
N TYR A 53 -4.89 2.47 -6.91
CA TYR A 53 -5.97 1.55 -6.58
C TYR A 53 -7.06 1.76 -7.62
N GLU A 54 -7.54 0.67 -8.22
CA GLU A 54 -8.65 0.72 -9.17
C GLU A 54 -9.96 0.47 -8.42
N PRO A 55 -10.79 1.50 -8.20
CA PRO A 55 -12.01 1.35 -7.42
C PRO A 55 -13.13 0.70 -8.23
N PHE A 56 -13.94 -0.13 -7.57
CA PHE A 56 -15.20 -0.60 -8.14
C PHE A 56 -16.31 0.45 -8.00
N TYR A 57 -16.38 1.10 -6.84
CA TYR A 57 -17.30 2.20 -6.56
C TYR A 57 -16.65 3.25 -5.65
N GLY A 58 -17.05 3.31 -4.37
CA GLY A 58 -16.53 4.24 -3.38
C GLY A 58 -15.33 3.70 -2.60
N ASP A 59 -14.99 2.42 -2.78
CA ASP A 59 -13.79 1.80 -2.22
C ASP A 59 -12.52 2.47 -2.77
N PHE A 60 -11.45 2.46 -1.98
CA PHE A 60 -10.22 3.19 -2.31
C PHE A 60 -8.95 2.45 -1.86
N GLY A 61 -9.10 1.24 -1.32
CA GLY A 61 -8.01 0.46 -0.74
C GLY A 61 -8.51 -0.66 0.17
N PRO A 62 -7.58 -1.36 0.84
CA PRO A 62 -6.13 -1.17 0.76
C PRO A 62 -5.56 -1.59 -0.61
N LEU A 63 -4.37 -1.09 -0.96
CA LEU A 63 -3.66 -1.51 -2.17
C LEU A 63 -3.37 -3.02 -2.17
N ASN A 64 -3.50 -3.66 -3.34
CA ASN A 64 -3.37 -5.12 -3.49
C ASN A 64 -1.94 -5.64 -3.24
N LEU A 65 -1.77 -6.97 -3.25
CA LEU A 65 -0.49 -7.62 -2.96
C LEU A 65 0.60 -7.29 -3.98
N SER A 66 0.28 -7.16 -5.26
CA SER A 66 1.29 -6.78 -6.26
C SER A 66 1.85 -5.40 -5.99
N VAL A 67 0.98 -4.41 -5.76
CA VAL A 67 1.40 -3.03 -5.44
C VAL A 67 2.24 -3.00 -4.17
N LEU A 68 1.79 -3.68 -3.11
CA LEU A 68 2.54 -3.81 -1.86
C LEU A 68 3.93 -4.43 -2.11
N TYR A 69 3.98 -5.56 -2.80
CA TYR A 69 5.21 -6.27 -3.10
C TYR A 69 6.20 -5.41 -3.90
N ARG A 70 5.77 -4.86 -5.04
CA ARG A 70 6.62 -4.09 -5.94
C ARG A 70 7.17 -2.85 -5.25
N PHE A 71 6.32 -2.08 -4.58
CA PHE A 71 6.75 -0.84 -3.94
C PHE A 71 7.69 -1.11 -2.76
N THR A 72 7.34 -2.06 -1.88
CA THR A 72 8.18 -2.34 -0.70
C THR A 72 9.52 -2.96 -1.09
N ARG A 73 9.58 -3.78 -2.15
CA ARG A 73 10.84 -4.30 -2.71
C ARG A 73 11.71 -3.20 -3.32
N TYR A 74 11.11 -2.29 -4.08
CA TYR A 74 11.79 -1.09 -4.59
C TYR A 74 12.35 -0.24 -3.45
N LEU A 75 11.54 0.04 -2.45
CA LEU A 75 11.93 0.85 -1.29
C LEU A 75 13.06 0.18 -0.51
N HIS A 76 12.98 -1.13 -0.28
CA HIS A 76 14.02 -1.89 0.40
C HIS A 76 15.37 -1.78 -0.31
N GLY A 77 15.41 -2.05 -1.63
CA GLY A 77 16.64 -1.94 -2.41
C GLY A 77 17.21 -0.52 -2.45
N LEU A 78 16.34 0.50 -2.44
CA LEU A 78 16.74 1.90 -2.38
C LEU A 78 17.37 2.27 -1.04
N ILE A 79 16.79 1.81 0.07
CA ILE A 79 17.30 2.01 1.43
C ILE A 79 18.68 1.35 1.58
N GLU A 80 18.83 0.11 1.10
CA GLU A 80 20.08 -0.64 1.18
C GLU A 80 21.21 -0.02 0.33
N SER A 81 20.87 0.53 -0.84
CA SER A 81 21.85 1.20 -1.72
C SER A 81 22.19 2.63 -1.29
N GLN A 82 21.33 3.31 -0.52
CA GLN A 82 21.49 4.72 -0.16
C GLN A 82 21.50 4.95 1.36
N ARG A 83 22.23 4.12 2.12
CA ARG A 83 22.26 4.15 3.60
C ARG A 83 22.58 5.50 4.26
N LYS A 84 23.29 6.38 3.56
CA LYS A 84 23.66 7.72 4.06
C LYS A 84 22.64 8.80 3.71
N ARG A 85 21.66 8.50 2.84
CA ARG A 85 20.66 9.45 2.36
C ARG A 85 19.36 9.27 3.13
N LYS A 86 18.72 10.38 3.47
CA LYS A 86 17.38 10.35 4.07
C LYS A 86 16.35 10.18 2.96
N ILE A 87 15.39 9.29 3.18
CA ILE A 87 14.30 9.01 2.24
C ILE A 87 13.00 9.42 2.93
N VAL A 88 12.24 10.28 2.27
CA VAL A 88 10.90 10.70 2.69
C VAL A 88 9.93 10.14 1.66
N VAL A 89 9.17 9.11 2.03
CA VAL A 89 8.02 8.66 1.24
C VAL A 89 6.83 9.51 1.65
N TYR A 90 6.10 10.08 0.70
CA TYR A 90 5.01 10.97 1.02
C TYR A 90 3.78 10.78 0.14
N THR A 91 2.64 11.18 0.70
CA THR A 91 1.36 11.32 -0.01
C THR A 91 0.96 12.80 -0.06
N ASP A 92 -0.06 13.11 -0.84
CA ASP A 92 -0.83 14.33 -0.71
C ASP A 92 -1.70 14.34 0.57
N GLY A 93 -2.52 15.37 0.71
CA GLY A 93 -3.43 15.55 1.85
C GLY A 93 -4.73 14.75 1.76
N ASP A 94 -5.01 14.01 0.68
CA ASP A 94 -6.23 13.22 0.54
C ASP A 94 -6.24 12.07 1.56
N GLU A 95 -7.30 11.98 2.36
CA GLU A 95 -7.39 11.03 3.47
C GLU A 95 -7.28 9.56 3.02
N ARG A 96 -7.68 9.23 1.79
CA ARG A 96 -7.59 7.89 1.19
C ARG A 96 -6.15 7.55 0.85
N ASN A 97 -5.43 8.48 0.24
CA ASN A 97 -4.01 8.34 -0.06
C ASN A 97 -3.19 8.21 1.23
N ARG A 98 -3.50 9.04 2.23
CA ARG A 98 -2.83 9.01 3.54
C ARG A 98 -2.89 7.64 4.21
N VAL A 99 -4.07 7.01 4.27
CA VAL A 99 -4.19 5.68 4.90
C VAL A 99 -3.57 4.57 4.05
N ASN A 100 -3.65 4.64 2.72
CA ASN A 100 -2.94 3.71 1.84
C ASN A 100 -1.42 3.83 1.97
N GLY A 101 -0.90 5.05 2.08
CA GLY A 101 0.52 5.28 2.35
C GLY A 101 0.96 4.75 3.70
N ALA A 102 0.17 4.98 4.75
CA ALA A 102 0.43 4.40 6.06
C ALA A 102 0.40 2.86 6.02
N TYR A 103 -0.52 2.25 5.27
CA TYR A 103 -0.58 0.80 5.03
C TYR A 103 0.72 0.28 4.38
N ILE A 104 1.18 0.89 3.29
CA ILE A 104 2.41 0.47 2.60
C ILE A 104 3.63 0.61 3.51
N MET A 105 3.76 1.74 4.20
CA MET A 105 4.92 2.03 5.04
C MET A 105 4.97 1.17 6.32
N ALA A 106 3.83 0.91 6.95
CA ALA A 106 3.76 0.00 8.08
C ALA A 106 3.99 -1.45 7.63
N SER A 107 3.40 -1.89 6.51
CA SER A 107 3.62 -3.23 5.95
C SER A 107 5.09 -3.46 5.59
N TYR A 108 5.80 -2.45 5.08
CA TYR A 108 7.25 -2.53 4.87
C TYR A 108 8.02 -2.91 6.14
N LEU A 109 7.67 -2.31 7.29
CA LEU A 109 8.29 -2.65 8.58
C LEU A 109 8.00 -4.09 9.00
N ILE A 110 6.78 -4.57 8.76
CA ILE A 110 6.39 -5.95 9.08
C ILE A 110 7.18 -6.92 8.19
N ILE A 111 7.19 -6.69 6.88
CA ILE A 111 7.79 -7.59 5.87
C ILE A 111 9.32 -7.64 6.01
N TYR A 112 10.00 -6.49 6.07
CA TYR A 112 11.47 -6.43 5.95
C TYR A 112 12.19 -6.27 7.28
N HIS A 113 11.50 -5.83 8.34
CA HIS A 113 12.12 -5.60 9.65
C HIS A 113 11.52 -6.49 10.75
N GLY A 114 10.56 -7.36 10.43
CA GLY A 114 9.93 -8.28 11.39
C GLY A 114 9.23 -7.56 12.55
N VAL A 115 8.84 -6.30 12.36
CA VAL A 115 8.13 -5.52 13.36
C VAL A 115 6.70 -6.05 13.46
N THR A 116 6.18 -6.22 14.68
CA THR A 116 4.80 -6.67 14.88
C THR A 116 3.80 -5.65 14.33
N ALA A 117 2.61 -6.09 13.91
CA ALA A 117 1.57 -5.21 13.36
C ALA A 117 1.24 -4.02 14.27
N ASP A 118 1.05 -4.26 15.58
CA ASP A 118 0.72 -3.22 16.55
C ASP A 118 1.86 -2.18 16.69
N ALA A 119 3.11 -2.63 16.77
CA ALA A 119 4.27 -1.73 16.83
C ALA A 119 4.47 -0.93 15.53
N ALA A 120 4.20 -1.53 14.37
CA ALA A 120 4.23 -0.83 13.09
C ALA A 120 3.13 0.24 13.04
N TYR A 121 1.91 -0.10 13.46
CA TYR A 121 0.80 0.85 13.56
C TYR A 121 1.14 2.06 14.46
N LEU A 122 1.67 1.83 15.66
CA LEU A 122 2.05 2.91 16.59
C LEU A 122 3.10 3.87 16.01
N ARG A 123 3.99 3.40 15.12
CA ARG A 123 4.94 4.29 14.43
C ARG A 123 4.23 5.22 13.44
N LEU A 124 3.21 4.73 12.75
CA LEU A 124 2.45 5.49 11.76
C LEU A 124 1.37 6.35 12.39
N GLU A 125 0.82 5.97 13.55
CA GLU A 125 -0.12 6.78 14.31
C GLU A 125 0.45 8.17 14.62
N ALA A 126 1.76 8.27 14.84
CA ALA A 126 2.45 9.54 15.04
C ALA A 126 2.33 10.52 13.85
N ALA A 127 1.89 10.08 12.67
CA ALA A 127 1.66 10.94 11.50
C ALA A 127 0.34 11.72 11.59
N GLN A 128 -0.53 11.33 12.52
CA GLN A 128 -1.78 12.02 12.85
C GLN A 128 -1.51 13.21 13.79
N PRO A 129 -2.40 14.22 13.86
CA PRO A 129 -3.66 14.39 13.13
C PRO A 129 -3.49 14.87 11.68
N PRO A 130 -4.52 14.74 10.80
CA PRO A 130 -5.81 14.11 11.06
C PRO A 130 -5.71 12.58 11.10
N LYS A 131 -6.71 11.94 11.72
CA LYS A 131 -6.77 10.48 11.87
C LYS A 131 -6.80 9.78 10.51
N PHE A 132 -6.30 8.55 10.44
CA PHE A 132 -6.52 7.70 9.28
C PHE A 132 -7.97 7.22 9.26
N ILE A 133 -8.61 7.35 8.10
CA ILE A 133 -9.96 6.77 7.88
C ILE A 133 -9.88 5.25 7.79
N GLY A 134 -11.03 4.58 7.94
CA GLY A 134 -11.13 3.14 7.67
C GLY A 134 -11.44 2.88 6.20
N PHE A 135 -10.97 1.74 5.69
CA PHE A 135 -11.31 1.25 4.36
C PHE A 135 -12.77 0.79 4.32
N ARG A 136 -13.47 1.16 3.26
CA ARG A 136 -14.87 0.78 3.03
C ARG A 136 -14.96 -0.34 1.99
N ASP A 137 -16.12 -0.96 1.92
CA ASP A 137 -16.44 -1.96 0.92
C ASP A 137 -16.80 -1.34 -0.45
N ALA A 138 -16.90 -2.21 -1.44
CA ALA A 138 -17.21 -1.87 -2.84
C ALA A 138 -18.73 -1.77 -3.12
N ALA A 139 -19.59 -1.88 -2.11
CA ALA A 139 -21.03 -1.81 -2.31
C ALA A 139 -21.53 -0.41 -2.68
N LEU A 140 -22.69 -0.38 -3.33
CA LEU A 140 -23.44 0.85 -3.59
C LEU A 140 -24.08 1.36 -2.30
N GLY A 141 -23.89 2.64 -1.99
CA GLY A 141 -24.48 3.31 -0.84
C GLY A 141 -23.49 3.62 0.29
N GLU A 142 -24.00 3.80 1.51
CA GLU A 142 -23.18 4.11 2.67
C GLU A 142 -22.56 2.83 3.27
N PRO A 143 -21.28 2.88 3.70
CA PRO A 143 -20.62 1.72 4.28
C PRO A 143 -21.24 1.39 5.64
N THR A 144 -21.55 0.11 5.86
CA THR A 144 -22.04 -0.38 7.16
C THR A 144 -20.93 -0.81 8.10
N TYR A 145 -19.71 -0.98 7.56
CA TYR A 145 -18.51 -1.36 8.29
C TYR A 145 -17.29 -0.68 7.67
N LEU A 146 -16.34 -0.28 8.52
CA LEU A 146 -15.06 0.28 8.10
C LEU A 146 -13.92 -0.58 8.66
N LEU A 147 -13.09 -1.12 7.79
CA LEU A 147 -11.90 -1.88 8.18
C LEU A 147 -10.75 -0.92 8.47
N HIS A 148 -10.26 -0.88 9.71
CA HIS A 148 -9.24 0.08 10.10
C HIS A 148 -7.82 -0.41 9.78
N LEU A 149 -6.89 0.55 9.64
CA LEU A 149 -5.49 0.27 9.29
C LEU A 149 -4.84 -0.82 10.17
N HIS A 150 -5.09 -0.82 11.47
CA HIS A 150 -4.49 -1.80 12.38
C HIS A 150 -4.99 -3.23 12.11
N ASP A 151 -6.25 -3.41 11.69
CA ASP A 151 -6.80 -4.72 11.31
C ASP A 151 -6.14 -5.24 10.03
N VAL A 152 -5.96 -4.37 9.04
CA VAL A 152 -5.25 -4.70 7.79
C VAL A 152 -3.81 -5.12 8.08
N LEU A 153 -3.10 -4.40 8.94
CA LEU A 153 -1.71 -4.74 9.30
C LEU A 153 -1.60 -6.07 10.04
N ARG A 154 -2.55 -6.41 10.91
CA ARG A 154 -2.63 -7.73 11.55
C ARG A 154 -2.89 -8.84 10.52
N ALA A 155 -3.65 -8.55 9.47
CA ALA A 155 -3.83 -9.51 8.37
C ALA A 155 -2.53 -9.74 7.59
N VAL A 156 -1.75 -8.69 7.32
CA VAL A 156 -0.41 -8.82 6.68
C VAL A 156 0.52 -9.68 7.54
N GLU A 157 0.61 -9.39 8.84
CA GLU A 157 1.43 -10.16 9.79
C GLU A 157 1.03 -11.64 9.82
N LYS A 158 -0.29 -11.94 9.91
CA LYS A 158 -0.80 -13.32 9.86
C LYS A 158 -0.51 -14.00 8.52
N GLY A 159 -0.66 -13.29 7.41
CA GLY A 159 -0.38 -13.80 6.06
C GLY A 159 1.08 -14.21 5.90
N LEU A 160 2.01 -13.41 6.44
CA LEU A 160 3.44 -13.76 6.49
C LEU A 160 3.70 -14.96 7.41
N HIS A 161 3.11 -14.97 8.61
CA HIS A 161 3.28 -16.04 9.59
C HIS A 161 2.83 -17.41 9.03
N HIS A 162 1.68 -17.44 8.35
CA HIS A 162 1.12 -18.66 7.77
C HIS A 162 1.61 -18.95 6.34
N LYS A 163 2.55 -18.15 5.80
CA LYS A 163 3.09 -18.29 4.45
C LYS A 163 2.01 -18.23 3.35
N TRP A 164 0.96 -17.44 3.58
CA TRP A 164 -0.01 -17.09 2.53
C TRP A 164 0.58 -16.04 1.59
N PHE A 165 1.49 -15.23 2.11
CA PHE A 165 2.32 -14.30 1.35
C PHE A 165 3.78 -14.49 1.76
N ASP A 166 4.69 -14.62 0.78
CA ASP A 166 6.13 -14.68 1.00
C ASP A 166 6.84 -13.78 -0.02
N VAL A 167 7.50 -12.73 0.48
CA VAL A 167 8.18 -11.73 -0.35
C VAL A 167 9.31 -12.30 -1.21
N ASN A 168 9.83 -13.49 -0.90
CA ASN A 168 10.91 -14.09 -1.66
C ASN A 168 10.41 -14.93 -2.85
N THR A 169 9.17 -15.41 -2.77
CA THR A 169 8.61 -16.34 -3.77
C THR A 169 7.36 -15.80 -4.45
N PHE A 170 6.83 -14.65 -4.02
CA PHE A 170 5.67 -14.03 -4.65
C PHE A 170 5.97 -13.61 -6.10
N ASP A 171 5.18 -14.14 -7.03
CA ASP A 171 5.23 -13.83 -8.45
C ASP A 171 4.20 -12.74 -8.76
N ALA A 172 4.67 -11.51 -8.93
CA ALA A 172 3.81 -10.36 -9.17
C ALA A 172 3.30 -10.34 -10.61
N GLU A 173 4.08 -10.88 -11.54
CA GLU A 173 3.73 -11.00 -12.94
C GLU A 173 2.60 -12.01 -13.14
N GLU A 174 2.65 -13.16 -12.46
CA GLU A 174 1.56 -14.15 -12.45
C GLU A 174 0.31 -13.58 -11.79
N TYR A 175 0.44 -12.93 -10.64
CA TYR A 175 -0.67 -12.28 -9.94
C TYR A 175 -1.40 -11.28 -10.86
N GLU A 176 -0.64 -10.36 -11.48
CA GLU A 176 -1.19 -9.33 -12.38
C GLU A 176 -1.73 -9.91 -13.69
N LEU A 177 -1.23 -11.07 -14.13
CA LEU A 177 -1.74 -11.75 -15.31
C LEU A 177 -3.16 -12.26 -15.03
N TYR A 178 -3.34 -13.01 -13.94
CA TYR A 178 -4.62 -13.65 -13.63
C TYR A 178 -5.65 -12.72 -13.00
N GLU A 179 -5.24 -11.60 -12.40
CA GLU A 179 -6.15 -10.54 -11.92
C GLU A 179 -6.98 -9.91 -13.07
N ARG A 180 -6.51 -10.01 -14.32
CA ARG A 180 -7.24 -9.45 -15.46
C ARG A 180 -8.44 -10.29 -15.83
N VAL A 181 -9.55 -9.62 -16.16
CA VAL A 181 -10.81 -10.24 -16.59
C VAL A 181 -10.61 -11.17 -17.78
N GLU A 182 -9.80 -10.77 -18.76
CA GLU A 182 -9.50 -11.60 -19.94
C GLU A 182 -8.74 -12.89 -19.65
N ASN A 183 -8.19 -13.03 -18.44
CA ASN A 183 -7.42 -14.16 -17.96
C ASN A 183 -8.10 -14.90 -16.80
N GLY A 184 -9.34 -14.53 -16.47
CA GLY A 184 -10.19 -15.27 -15.53
C GLY A 184 -10.54 -14.52 -14.25
N ASP A 185 -9.96 -13.33 -14.01
CA ASP A 185 -10.14 -12.55 -12.78
C ASP A 185 -9.98 -13.43 -11.53
N MET A 186 -8.80 -14.03 -11.40
CA MET A 186 -8.47 -15.02 -10.39
C MET A 186 -7.37 -14.52 -9.46
N ASN A 187 -7.52 -14.78 -8.16
CA ASN A 187 -6.53 -14.47 -7.15
C ASN A 187 -6.46 -15.57 -6.09
N TRP A 188 -5.24 -16.02 -5.76
CA TRP A 188 -5.01 -16.91 -4.64
C TRP A 188 -5.24 -16.17 -3.32
N ILE A 189 -6.17 -16.67 -2.50
CA ILE A 189 -6.38 -16.20 -1.14
C ILE A 189 -5.45 -16.96 -0.18
N ILE A 190 -5.35 -18.28 -0.39
CA ILE A 190 -4.35 -19.14 0.27
C ILE A 190 -3.70 -19.99 -0.83
N PRO A 191 -2.39 -19.82 -1.12
CA PRO A 191 -1.70 -20.54 -2.17
C PRO A 191 -1.91 -22.06 -2.09
N GLY A 192 -2.37 -22.66 -3.19
CA GLY A 192 -2.62 -24.10 -3.30
C GLY A 192 -3.82 -24.63 -2.51
N LYS A 193 -4.65 -23.75 -1.92
CA LYS A 193 -5.83 -24.16 -1.12
C LYS A 193 -7.11 -23.41 -1.45
N ILE A 194 -7.07 -22.08 -1.52
CA ILE A 194 -8.24 -21.24 -1.76
C ILE A 194 -7.91 -20.28 -2.89
N LEU A 195 -8.59 -20.48 -4.01
CA LEU A 195 -8.55 -19.62 -5.20
C LEU A 195 -9.90 -18.93 -5.33
N SER A 196 -9.90 -17.61 -5.42
CA SER A 196 -11.08 -16.80 -5.76
C SER A 196 -11.04 -16.51 -7.25
N PHE A 197 -12.19 -16.57 -7.93
CA PHE A 197 -12.30 -16.22 -9.35
C PHE A 197 -13.72 -15.81 -9.73
N CYS A 198 -13.86 -15.05 -10.82
CA CYS A 198 -15.17 -14.74 -11.38
C CYS A 198 -15.89 -15.98 -11.93
N GLY A 199 -17.20 -16.06 -11.72
CA GLY A 199 -18.01 -17.16 -12.26
C GLY A 199 -17.90 -17.24 -13.79
N PRO A 200 -17.63 -18.43 -14.37
CA PRO A 200 -17.42 -18.55 -15.80
C PRO A 200 -18.73 -18.35 -16.57
N HIS A 201 -18.62 -17.81 -17.78
CA HIS A 201 -19.74 -17.70 -18.70
C HIS A 201 -19.74 -18.85 -19.72
N ASN A 202 -20.93 -19.24 -20.19
CA ASN A 202 -21.08 -20.30 -21.21
C ASN A 202 -20.48 -19.93 -22.57
N GLU A 203 -20.29 -18.64 -22.84
CA GLU A 203 -19.74 -18.13 -24.10
C GLU A 203 -18.77 -16.99 -23.79
N SER A 204 -17.74 -16.85 -24.61
CA SER A 204 -16.87 -15.68 -24.53
C SER A 204 -17.59 -14.44 -25.05
N ARG A 205 -17.62 -13.35 -24.28
CA ARG A 205 -18.29 -12.10 -24.63
C ARG A 205 -17.38 -10.91 -24.42
N ILE A 206 -17.60 -9.85 -25.20
CA ILE A 206 -16.97 -8.55 -24.99
C ILE A 206 -18.08 -7.61 -24.51
N GLU A 207 -17.96 -7.11 -23.29
CA GLU A 207 -18.92 -6.16 -22.70
C GLU A 207 -18.12 -5.00 -22.09
N ASP A 208 -18.48 -3.76 -22.45
CA ASP A 208 -17.76 -2.53 -22.09
C ASP A 208 -16.24 -2.57 -22.37
N GLY A 209 -15.84 -3.25 -23.45
CA GLY A 209 -14.42 -3.40 -23.84
C GLY A 209 -13.64 -4.44 -23.04
N LYS A 210 -14.26 -5.14 -22.09
CA LYS A 210 -13.67 -6.25 -21.33
C LYS A 210 -14.08 -7.59 -21.92
N CYS A 211 -13.11 -8.51 -22.09
CA CYS A 211 -13.35 -9.84 -22.63
C CYS A 211 -13.59 -10.84 -21.50
N TYR A 212 -14.81 -11.32 -21.37
CA TYR A 212 -15.19 -12.41 -20.48
C TYR A 212 -15.05 -13.71 -21.25
N LYS A 213 -14.15 -14.61 -20.86
CA LYS A 213 -13.96 -15.87 -21.57
C LYS A 213 -14.81 -16.99 -20.98
N HIS A 214 -15.11 -17.97 -21.82
CA HIS A 214 -15.49 -19.30 -21.33
C HIS A 214 -14.29 -19.93 -20.63
N THR A 215 -14.30 -19.90 -19.29
CA THR A 215 -13.24 -20.50 -18.47
C THR A 215 -13.76 -21.81 -17.88
N LEU A 216 -13.31 -22.94 -18.44
CA LEU A 216 -13.37 -24.22 -17.73
C LEU A 216 -12.16 -24.25 -16.80
N VAL A 217 -12.40 -24.08 -15.50
CA VAL A 217 -11.37 -24.22 -14.46
C VAL A 217 -10.91 -25.67 -14.36
#